data_AF-A0A2M7PF66-F1
#
_entry.id   AF-A0A2M7PF66-F1
#
_cell.length_a   1.000
_cell.length_b   1.000
_cell.length_c   1.000
_cell.angle_alpha   90.00
_cell.angle_beta   90.00
_cell.angle_gamma   90.00
#
_symmetry.space_group_name_H-M   'P 1'
#
loop_
_entity.id
_entity.type
_entity.pdbx_description
1 polymer ?
#
loop_
_entity_poly.entity_id
_entity_poly.type
_entity_poly.pdbx_seq_one_letter_code
_entity_poly.pdbx_strand_id
1 'polypeptide(L)'
;TPPNRMWLNSLQQSGGTLKLAGVALDNATIAQYMIGLSRSPVFASADLESSAQTEVAGMKLKAFTLSIGVGKEQAQAAPTADQQKGKKK
;
A
#
# COMPACT_ATOMS: atom_id res chain seq x y z
N THR A 1 -11.23 8.11 -11.89
CA THR A 1 -10.07 7.21 -12.10
C THR A 1 -10.02 6.86 -13.57
N PRO A 2 -8.87 6.85 -14.27
CA PRO A 2 -8.82 6.19 -15.57
C PRO A 2 -9.08 4.70 -15.32
N PRO A 3 -10.13 4.07 -15.88
CA PRO A 3 -10.59 2.75 -15.45
C PRO A 3 -9.69 1.57 -15.88
N ASN A 4 -8.64 1.78 -16.67
CA ASN A 4 -7.94 0.72 -17.40
C ASN A 4 -6.49 0.44 -16.97
N ARG A 5 -6.08 0.81 -15.75
CA ARG A 5 -4.68 0.58 -15.30
C ARG A 5 -4.53 -0.39 -14.14
N MET A 6 -5.62 -0.72 -13.45
CA MET A 6 -5.58 -1.61 -12.28
C MET A 6 -6.95 -2.21 -12.05
N TRP A 7 -6.99 -3.47 -11.62
CA TRP A 7 -8.19 -4.12 -11.08
C TRP A 7 -7.84 -4.99 -9.88
N LEU A 8 -8.86 -5.28 -9.05
CA LEU A 8 -8.74 -6.18 -7.91
C LEU A 8 -9.24 -7.57 -8.29
N ASN A 9 -8.49 -8.58 -7.90
CA ASN A 9 -8.89 -9.98 -7.98
C ASN A 9 -9.51 -10.46 -6.67
N SER A 10 -9.10 -9.86 -5.55
CA SER A 10 -9.39 -10.38 -4.22
C SER A 10 -9.44 -9.27 -3.18
N LEU A 11 -10.42 -9.37 -2.27
CA LEU A 11 -10.57 -8.51 -1.10
C LEU A 11 -10.94 -9.37 0.10
N GLN A 12 -10.10 -9.39 1.13
CA GLN A 12 -10.35 -10.11 2.39
C GLN A 12 -10.16 -9.14 3.56
N GLN A 13 -11.15 -9.04 4.44
CA GLN A 13 -11.01 -8.34 5.71
C GLN A 13 -11.03 -9.35 6.85
N SER A 14 -10.05 -9.27 7.75
CA SER A 14 -9.98 -10.11 8.95
C SER A 14 -9.28 -9.36 10.08
N GLY A 15 -9.88 -9.35 11.27
CA GLY A 15 -9.22 -8.89 12.50
C GLY A 15 -8.60 -7.49 12.46
N GLY A 16 -9.24 -6.53 11.77
CA GLY A 16 -8.69 -5.17 11.64
C GLY A 16 -7.64 -5.01 10.54
N THR A 17 -7.44 -6.02 9.70
CA THR A 17 -6.58 -5.96 8.51
C THR A 17 -7.39 -6.24 7.27
N LEU A 18 -7.16 -5.45 6.22
CA LEU A 18 -7.70 -5.61 4.88
C LEU A 18 -6.59 -6.02 3.93
N LYS A 19 -6.71 -7.21 3.36
CA LYS A 19 -5.80 -7.76 2.37
C LYS A 19 -6.43 -7.61 0.98
N LEU A 20 -5.73 -6.92 0.09
CA LEU A 20 -6.14 -6.70 -1.30
C LEU A 20 -5.16 -7.42 -2.22
N ALA A 21 -5.67 -8.12 -3.22
CA ALA A 21 -4.84 -8.63 -4.32
C ALA A 21 -5.43 -8.20 -5.65
N GLY A 22 -4.56 -7.88 -6.60
CA GLY A 22 -4.97 -7.36 -7.90
C GLY A 22 -3.85 -7.39 -8.92
N VAL A 23 -4.14 -6.77 -10.06
CA VAL A 23 -3.19 -6.58 -11.15
C VAL A 23 -3.19 -5.11 -11.56
N ALA A 24 -2.02 -4.58 -11.86
CA ALA A 24 -1.80 -3.21 -12.31
C ALA A 24 -0.94 -3.20 -13.57
N LEU A 25 -0.99 -2.10 -14.33
CA LEU A 25 -0.15 -1.88 -15.50
C LEU A 25 1.34 -1.89 -15.13
N ASP A 26 1.69 -1.25 -14.02
CA ASP A 26 3.06 -1.06 -13.57
C ASP A 26 3.13 -0.77 -12.06
N ASN A 27 4.35 -0.74 -11.51
CA ASN A 27 4.58 -0.44 -10.10
C ASN A 27 4.22 1.02 -9.74
N ALA A 28 4.28 1.96 -10.68
CA ALA A 28 3.90 3.35 -10.44
C ALA A 28 2.39 3.47 -10.17
N THR A 29 1.58 2.70 -10.88
CA THR A 29 0.13 2.59 -10.68
C THR A 29 -0.19 1.99 -9.32
N ILE A 30 0.56 0.97 -8.87
CA ILE A 30 0.44 0.40 -7.52
C ILE A 30 0.78 1.45 -6.46
N ALA A 31 1.90 2.16 -6.60
CA ALA A 31 2.31 3.19 -5.67
C ALA A 31 1.28 4.33 -5.56
N GLN A 32 0.75 4.78 -6.70
CA GLN A 32 -0.28 5.82 -6.71
C GLN A 32 -1.59 5.37 -6.05
N TYR A 33 -1.94 4.09 -6.18
CA TYR A 33 -3.07 3.50 -5.46
C TYR A 33 -2.81 3.45 -3.93
N MET A 34 -1.62 3.04 -3.50
CA MET A 34 -1.23 3.03 -2.08
C MET A 34 -1.27 4.44 -1.46
N ILE A 35 -0.81 5.46 -2.20
CA ILE A 35 -0.91 6.87 -1.79
C ILE A 35 -2.38 7.29 -1.66
N GLY A 36 -3.24 6.85 -2.59
CA GLY A 36 -4.68 7.10 -2.53
C GLY A 36 -5.32 6.51 -1.26
N LEU A 37 -4.96 5.28 -0.91
CA LEU A 37 -5.46 4.59 0.29
C LEU A 37 -5.05 5.30 1.59
N SER A 38 -3.80 5.75 1.67
CA SER A 38 -3.25 6.42 2.86
C SER A 38 -3.82 7.83 3.10
N ARG A 39 -4.49 8.42 2.11
CA ARG A 39 -5.27 9.67 2.29
C ARG A 39 -6.63 9.45 2.98
N SER A 40 -7.09 8.21 3.08
CA SER A 40 -8.38 7.91 3.69
C SER A 40 -8.33 8.12 5.21
N PRO A 41 -9.37 8.69 5.82
CA PRO A 41 -9.46 8.80 7.27
C PRO A 41 -9.68 7.44 7.96
N VAL A 42 -10.13 6.42 7.24
CA VAL A 42 -10.53 5.11 7.79
C VAL A 42 -9.42 4.06 7.71
N PHE A 43 -8.56 4.16 6.69
CA PHE A 43 -7.47 3.22 6.46
C PHE A 43 -6.17 3.72 7.11
N ALA A 44 -5.38 2.80 7.64
CA ALA A 44 -4.01 3.04 8.07
C ALA A 44 -3.06 3.04 6.85
N SER A 45 -1.76 2.97 7.13
CA SER A 45 -0.72 2.72 6.13
C SER A 45 -1.04 1.47 5.31
N ALA A 46 -0.78 1.53 4.00
CA ALA A 46 -0.83 0.36 3.13
C ALA A 46 0.57 -0.19 2.92
N ASP A 47 0.77 -1.47 3.24
CA ASP A 47 2.03 -2.19 3.07
C ASP A 47 1.98 -3.07 1.82
N LEU A 48 3.02 -2.99 1.00
CA LEU A 48 3.17 -3.84 -0.19
C LEU A 48 3.81 -5.16 0.22
N GLU A 49 3.01 -6.23 0.29
CA GLU A 49 3.50 -7.56 0.63
C GLU A 49 4.24 -8.22 -0.54
N SER A 50 3.75 -8.01 -1.77
CA SER A 50 4.33 -8.63 -2.97
C SER A 50 4.00 -7.83 -4.23
N SER A 51 4.96 -7.80 -5.16
CA SER A 51 4.77 -7.36 -6.54
C SER A 51 5.55 -8.30 -7.47
N ALA A 52 4.86 -8.88 -8.46
CA ALA A 52 5.44 -9.80 -9.43
C ALA A 52 4.99 -9.46 -10.85
N GLN A 53 5.85 -9.66 -11.84
CA GLN A 53 5.42 -9.57 -13.23
C GLN A 53 4.51 -10.75 -13.56
N THR A 54 3.39 -10.44 -14.22
CA THR A 54 2.44 -11.43 -14.73
C THR A 54 2.10 -11.13 -16.17
N GLU A 55 1.58 -12.11 -16.90
CA GLU A 55 1.10 -11.91 -18.27
C GLU A 55 -0.41 -12.21 -18.30
N VAL A 56 -1.19 -11.22 -18.76
CA VAL A 56 -2.63 -11.35 -18.91
C VAL A 56 -2.99 -10.97 -20.33
N ALA A 57 -3.58 -11.91 -21.07
CA ALA A 57 -3.93 -11.71 -22.49
C ALA A 57 -2.76 -11.19 -23.35
N GLY A 58 -1.54 -11.70 -23.11
CA GLY A 58 -0.33 -11.30 -23.85
C GLY A 58 0.28 -9.96 -23.42
N MET A 59 -0.28 -9.30 -22.39
CA MET A 59 0.27 -8.05 -21.84
C MET A 59 1.06 -8.33 -20.57
N LYS A 60 2.27 -7.77 -20.48
CA LYS A 60 3.08 -7.81 -19.26
C LYS A 60 2.58 -6.78 -18.26
N LEU A 61 2.11 -7.25 -17.13
CA LEU A 61 1.50 -6.47 -16.05
C LEU A 61 2.17 -6.81 -14.71
N LYS A 62 1.69 -6.20 -13.63
CA LYS A 62 2.16 -6.43 -12.26
C LYS A 62 1.03 -6.95 -11.39
N ALA A 63 1.14 -8.21 -10.97
CA ALA A 63 0.31 -8.75 -9.90
C ALA A 63 0.83 -8.21 -8.57
N PHE A 64 -0.07 -7.86 -7.66
CA PHE A 64 0.28 -7.28 -6.38
C PHE A 64 -0.61 -7.79 -5.25
N THR A 65 -0.06 -7.74 -4.03
CA THR A 65 -0.79 -7.95 -2.78
C THR A 65 -0.46 -6.83 -1.81
N LEU A 66 -1.50 -6.21 -1.25
CA LEU A 66 -1.41 -5.17 -0.24
C LEU A 66 -2.04 -5.65 1.07
N SER A 67 -1.45 -5.23 2.18
CA SER A 67 -2.02 -5.34 3.51
C SER A 67 -2.29 -3.94 4.06
N ILE A 68 -3.48 -3.72 4.62
CA ILE A 68 -3.93 -2.40 5.08
C ILE A 68 -4.54 -2.57 6.47
N GLY A 69 -4.09 -1.78 7.45
CA GLY A 69 -4.78 -1.70 8.73
C GLY A 69 -6.13 -0.97 8.59
N VAL A 70 -7.20 -1.54 9.13
CA VAL A 70 -8.55 -0.98 9.20
C VAL A 70 -8.91 -0.72 10.65
N GLY A 71 -9.17 0.54 10.98
CA GLY A 71 -9.41 0.99 12.35
C GLY A 71 -8.26 1.87 12.82
N LYS A 72 -8.45 3.18 12.73
CA LYS A 72 -7.59 4.12 13.47
C LYS A 72 -7.98 4.07 14.94
N GLU A 73 -7.15 3.43 15.77
CA GLU A 73 -6.59 4.19 16.88
C GLU A 73 -5.29 4.80 16.31
N GLN A 74 -5.22 6.12 16.22
CA GLN A 74 -4.07 6.81 15.67
C GLN A 74 -2.82 6.52 16.53
N ALA A 75 -1.91 5.70 16.03
CA ALA A 75 -0.53 5.66 16.51
C ALA A 75 0.42 6.00 15.35
N GLN A 76 0.31 7.22 14.82
CA GLN A 76 1.45 7.86 14.16
C GLN A 76 2.29 8.55 15.24
N ALA A 77 3.10 7.77 15.95
CA ALA A 77 4.35 8.30 16.46
C ALA A 77 5.31 8.36 15.26
N ALA A 78 5.41 9.52 14.62
CA ALA A 78 6.55 9.81 13.77
C ALA A 78 7.81 9.78 14.66
N PRO A 79 8.88 9.05 14.31
CA PRO A 79 10.19 9.36 14.88
C PRO A 79 10.67 10.64 14.19
N THR A 80 10.27 11.79 14.73
CA THR A 80 10.95 13.04 14.39
C THR A 80 12.37 12.91 14.92
N ALA A 81 13.32 12.95 13.99
CA ALA A 81 14.73 12.92 14.24
C ALA A 81 15.14 13.97 15.29
N ASP A 82 15.64 13.52 16.44
CA ASP A 82 16.62 14.28 17.20
C ASP A 82 17.39 13.34 18.13
N GLN A 83 18.66 13.10 17.77
CA GLN A 83 19.80 12.90 18.69
C GLN A 83 20.98 12.30 17.92
N GLN A 84 21.74 13.16 17.25
CA GLN A 84 23.18 12.95 17.15
C GLN A 84 23.93 14.27 17.33
N LYS A 85 24.67 14.31 18.46
CA LYS A 85 25.97 14.97 18.66
C LYS A 85 25.98 16.39 19.23
N GLY A 86 25.61 16.52 20.50
CA GLY A 86 26.18 17.50 21.42
C GLY A 86 27.07 16.78 22.46
N LYS A 87 28.33 16.50 22.11
CA LYS A 87 29.29 15.88 23.04
C LYS A 87 29.81 16.95 24.00
N LYS A 88 29.46 16.74 25.27
CA LYS A 88 29.95 17.31 26.53
C LYS A 88 31.37 17.91 26.52
N LYS A 89 31.45 19.06 27.22
CA LYS A 89 32.53 19.58 28.09
C LYS A 89 33.85 20.00 27.46
#